data_AF-A0A6G3XRG1-F1
#
_entry.id   AF-A0A6G3XRG1-F1
#
_cell.length_a   1.000
_cell.length_b   1.000
_cell.length_c   1.000
_cell.angle_alpha   90.00
_cell.angle_beta   90.00
_cell.angle_gamma   90.00
#
_symmetry.space_group_name_H-M   'P 1'
#
loop_
_entity.id
_entity.type
_entity.pdbx_description
1 polymer ?
#
loop_
_entity_poly.entity_id
_entity_poly.type
_entity_poly.pdbx_seq_one_letter_code
_entity_poly.pdbx_strand_id
1 'polypeptide(L)' 'DDGTVRAGTTFHDLLTLAVGIALATEHHAEPSVQADRLFTLAVEGLSPSP' A
#
# COMPACT_ATOMS: atom_id res chain seq x y z
N ASP A 1 11.99 -8.22 18.38
CA ASP A 1 11.30 -8.77 17.21
C ASP A 1 10.52 -7.66 16.54
N ASP A 2 11.07 -7.10 15.46
CA ASP A 2 10.44 -6.04 14.67
C ASP A 2 9.33 -6.62 13.78
N GLY A 3 8.31 -7.24 14.40
CA GLY A 3 7.12 -7.81 13.77
C GLY A 3 6.17 -6.74 13.20
N THR A 4 6.70 -5.81 12.40
CA THR A 4 5.96 -4.71 11.77
C THR A 4 5.10 -5.16 10.59
N VAL A 5 5.39 -6.34 10.02
CA VAL A 5 4.63 -6.92 8.92
C VAL A 5 3.98 -8.24 9.36
N ARG A 6 2.73 -8.45 8.96
CA ARG A 6 1.96 -9.65 9.29
C ARG A 6 2.70 -10.93 8.87
N ALA A 7 2.73 -11.91 9.77
CA ALA A 7 3.23 -13.25 9.44
C ALA A 7 2.46 -13.83 8.24
N GLY A 8 3.19 -14.28 7.22
CA GLY A 8 2.63 -14.78 5.96
C GLY A 8 2.60 -13.78 4.82
N THR A 9 2.86 -12.49 5.06
CA THR A 9 3.09 -11.53 3.96
C THR A 9 4.34 -11.93 3.19
N THR A 10 4.21 -12.04 1.87
CA THR A 10 5.32 -12.36 0.97
C THR A 10 5.86 -11.12 0.28
N PHE A 11 7.09 -11.21 -0.20
CA PHE A 11 7.63 -10.19 -1.09
C PHE A 11 6.75 -9.97 -2.34
N HIS A 12 6.15 -11.04 -2.88
CA HIS A 12 5.26 -10.95 -4.05
C HIS A 12 4.00 -10.15 -3.75
N ASP A 13 3.43 -10.27 -2.55
CA ASP A 13 2.28 -9.47 -2.14
C ASP A 13 2.63 -7.98 -2.10
N LEU A 14 3.79 -7.64 -1.51
CA LEU A 14 4.27 -6.26 -1.42
C LEU A 14 4.58 -5.67 -2.79
N LEU A 15 5.22 -6.45 -3.66
CA LEU A 15 5.52 -6.03 -5.03
C LEU A 15 4.24 -5.80 -5.82
N THR A 16 3.28 -6.72 -5.74
CA THR A 16 1.99 -6.61 -6.43
C THR A 16 1.21 -5.40 -5.94
N LEU A 17 1.20 -5.13 -4.64
CA LEU A 17 0.58 -3.94 -4.06
C LEU A 17 1.22 -2.66 -4.60
N ALA A 18 2.55 -2.55 -4.55
CA ALA A 18 3.27 -1.37 -5.01
C ALA A 18 3.03 -1.09 -6.51
N VAL A 19 3.10 -2.14 -7.34
CA VAL A 19 2.84 -2.02 -8.79
C VAL A 19 1.38 -1.65 -9.05
N GLY A 20 0.43 -2.26 -8.35
CA GLY A 20 -1.00 -1.94 -8.48
C GLY A 20 -1.30 -0.48 -8.14
N ILE A 21 -0.68 0.06 -7.08
CA ILE A 21 -0.80 1.47 -6.71
C ILE A 21 -0.21 2.37 -7.80
N ALA A 22 0.97 2.05 -8.32
CA ALA A 22 1.60 2.83 -9.39
C ALA A 22 0.70 2.88 -10.64
N LEU A 23 0.20 1.72 -11.09
CA LEU A 23 -0.71 1.63 -12.24
C LEU A 23 -2.03 2.37 -12.01
N ALA A 24 -2.61 2.27 -10.82
CA ALA A 24 -3.87 2.96 -10.51
C ALA A 24 -3.73 4.49 -10.50
N THR A 25 -2.51 4.99 -10.28
CA THR A 25 -2.25 6.42 -10.08
C THR A 25 -1.56 7.11 -11.26
N GLU A 26 -1.02 6.35 -12.22
CA GLU A 26 -0.17 6.84 -13.32
C GLU A 26 -0.78 7.96 -14.18
N HIS A 27 -2.12 8.02 -14.25
CA HIS A 27 -2.85 9.03 -15.04
C HIS A 27 -3.43 10.18 -14.21
N HIS A 28 -3.12 10.26 -12.93
CA HIS A 28 -3.56 11.38 -12.09
C HIS A 28 -2.70 12.63 -12.33
N ALA A 29 -3.23 13.81 -12.02
CA ALA A 29 -2.48 15.06 -12.11
C ALA A 29 -1.25 15.06 -11.17
N GLU A 30 -1.39 14.43 -10.00
CA GLU A 30 -0.32 14.26 -9.01
C GLU A 30 -0.18 12.77 -8.63
N PRO A 31 0.48 11.94 -9.46
CA PRO A 31 0.53 10.48 -9.24
C PRO A 31 1.17 10.09 -7.91
N SER A 32 2.25 10.77 -7.50
CA SER A 32 2.95 10.50 -6.24
C SER A 32 2.08 10.74 -5.02
N VAL A 33 1.29 11.82 -5.02
CA VAL A 33 0.37 12.15 -3.92
C VAL A 33 -0.73 11.10 -3.80
N GLN A 34 -1.25 10.62 -4.92
CA GLN A 34 -2.28 9.57 -4.91
C GLN A 34 -1.70 8.21 -4.50
N ALA A 35 -0.49 7.90 -4.96
CA ALA A 35 0.20 6.67 -4.58
C ALA A 35 0.48 6.62 -3.07
N ASP A 36 0.95 7.73 -2.49
CA ASP A 36 1.23 7.85 -1.05
C ASP A 36 -0.04 7.66 -0.20
N ARG A 37 -1.17 8.25 -0.62
CA ARG A 37 -2.47 8.03 0.03
C ARG A 37 -2.90 6.57 -0.01
N LEU A 38 -2.83 5.92 -1.16
CA LEU A 38 -3.23 4.52 -1.30
C LEU A 38 -2.30 3.58 -0.52
N PHE A 39 -1.00 3.86 -0.51
CA PHE A 39 -0.03 3.09 0.27
C PHE A 39 -0.30 3.23 1.77
N THR A 40 -0.55 4.45 2.25
CA THR A 40 -0.91 4.71 3.65
C THR A 40 -2.17 3.93 4.04
N LEU A 41 -3.23 3.98 3.23
CA LEU A 41 -4.46 3.21 3.48
C LEU A 41 -4.20 1.69 3.53
N ALA A 42 -3.31 1.17 2.69
CA ALA A 42 -2.97 -0.25 2.67
C ALA A 42 -2.17 -0.69 3.91
N VAL A 43 -1.32 0.20 4.46
CA VAL A 43 -0.52 -0.04 5.66
C VAL A 43 -1.35 0.13 6.94
N GLU A 44 -2.14 1.18 7.04
CA GLU A 44 -3.01 1.46 8.20
C GLU A 44 -4.21 0.51 8.26
N GLY A 45 -4.65 0.00 7.10
CA GLY A 45 -5.85 -0.82 6.97
C GLY A 45 -7.13 0.02 6.84
N LEU A 46 -8.21 -0.63 6.42
CA LEU A 46 -9.51 0.03 6.17
C LEU A 46 -10.46 -0.05 7.37
N SER A 47 -10.15 -0.90 8.35
CA SER A 47 -11.00 -1.10 9.52
C SER A 47 -10.74 0.03 10.52
N PRO A 48 -11.79 0.65 11.09
CA PRO A 48 -11.61 1.59 12.18
C PRO A 48 -10.89 0.89 13.34
N SER A 49 -9.87 1.55 13.91
CA SER A 49 -9.25 1.08 15.15
C SER A 49 -10.32 1.04 16.25
N PRO A 50 -10.34 -0.01 17.08
CA PRO A 50 -11.13 0.00 18.31
C PRO A 50 -10.68 1.12 19.26
#